data_AF-U9UG46-F1
#
_entry.id   AF-U9UG46-F1
#
_cell.length_a   1.000
_cell.length_b   1.000
_cell.length_c   1.000
_cell.angle_alpha   90.00
_cell.angle_beta   90.00
_cell.angle_gamma   90.00
#
_symmetry.space_group_name_H-M   'P 1'
#
loop_
_entity.id
_entity.type
_entity.pdbx_description
1 polymer ?
#
loop_
_entity_poly.entity_id
_entity_poly.type
_entity_poly.pdbx_seq_one_letter_code
_entity_poly.pdbx_strand_id
1 'polypeptide(L)'
;MDEALTKPRNVTHTMYKLYNWLQMGMIDLNPEFQRDIVWTGIKQSHLVDSVLNNFYVPPIIFSCKKLDSKRWMRVCIDGKQRLTAIRK
;
A
#
# COMPACT_ATOMS: atom_id res chain seq x y z
N MET A 1 9.42 22.49 20.66
CA MET A 1 10.23 21.32 20.26
C MET A 1 9.27 20.15 20.08
N ASP A 2 8.37 20.25 19.10
CA ASP A 2 7.28 19.27 18.84
C ASP A 2 6.90 19.26 17.35
N GLU A 3 7.87 19.52 16.46
CA GLU A 3 7.68 19.51 15.00
C GLU A 3 8.14 18.21 14.33
N ALA A 4 8.67 17.25 15.10
CA ALA A 4 9.18 16.01 14.55
C ALA A 4 8.03 15.06 14.20
N LEU A 5 8.06 14.51 12.98
CA LEU A 5 7.15 13.45 12.58
C LEU A 5 7.27 12.25 13.52
N THR A 6 6.14 11.58 13.76
CA THR A 6 6.13 10.32 14.54
C THR A 6 7.08 9.31 13.90
N LYS A 7 7.85 8.61 14.73
CA LYS A 7 8.80 7.58 14.26
C LYS A 7 8.10 6.58 13.34
N PRO A 8 8.64 6.30 12.14
CA PRO A 8 8.04 5.34 11.22
C PRO A 8 8.03 3.94 11.85
N ARG A 9 6.96 3.19 11.55
CA ARG A 9 6.79 1.82 12.03
C ARG A 9 6.91 0.84 10.88
N ASN A 10 7.94 0.00 10.93
CA ASN A 10 8.13 -1.10 9.98
C ASN A 10 7.42 -2.34 10.49
N VAL A 11 6.56 -2.93 9.65
CA VAL A 11 5.80 -4.15 9.98
C VAL A 11 5.63 -5.01 8.74
N THR A 12 5.63 -6.33 8.93
CA THR A 12 5.25 -7.28 7.89
C THR A 12 3.76 -7.54 7.95
N HIS A 13 3.12 -7.52 6.79
CA HIS A 13 1.72 -7.88 6.62
C HIS A 13 1.59 -8.92 5.51
N THR A 14 0.62 -9.83 5.66
CA THR A 14 0.26 -10.75 4.59
C THR A 14 -0.40 -9.99 3.45
N MET A 15 -0.28 -10.49 2.22
CA MET A 15 -0.99 -9.90 1.07
C MET A 15 -2.50 -9.91 1.28
N TYR A 16 -3.03 -10.97 1.89
CA TYR A 16 -4.45 -11.07 2.27
C TYR A 16 -4.92 -9.90 3.16
N LYS A 17 -4.10 -9.50 4.14
CA LYS A 17 -4.42 -8.36 5.00
C LYS A 17 -4.45 -7.04 4.24
N LEU A 18 -3.51 -6.82 3.32
CA LEU A 18 -3.49 -5.65 2.45
C LEU A 18 -4.72 -5.63 1.53
N TYR A 19 -5.07 -6.79 0.94
CA TYR A 19 -6.26 -6.95 0.12
C TYR A 19 -7.54 -6.59 0.89
N ASN A 20 -7.72 -7.13 2.09
CA ASN A 20 -8.88 -6.79 2.92
C ASN A 20 -8.97 -5.29 3.23
N TRP A 21 -7.83 -4.64 3.54
CA TRP A 21 -7.84 -3.19 3.74
C TRP A 21 -8.21 -2.39 2.50
N LEU A 22 -7.81 -2.85 1.31
CA LEU A 22 -8.24 -2.25 0.04
C LEU A 22 -9.76 -2.39 -0.14
N GLN A 23 -10.31 -3.59 0.08
CA GLN A 23 -11.75 -3.84 -0.04
C GLN A 23 -12.58 -3.04 0.96
N MET A 24 -12.08 -2.86 2.19
CA MET A 24 -12.75 -2.10 3.25
C MET A 24 -12.58 -0.57 3.10
N GLY A 25 -11.90 -0.07 2.06
CA GLY A 25 -11.62 1.36 1.91
C GLY A 25 -10.68 1.92 2.99
N MET A 26 -9.87 1.08 3.64
CA MET A 26 -8.90 1.47 4.67
C MET A 26 -7.53 1.87 4.12
N ILE A 27 -7.38 1.88 2.79
CA ILE A 27 -6.22 2.42 2.09
C ILE A 27 -6.70 3.41 1.03
N ASP A 28 -6.20 4.63 1.08
CA ASP A 28 -6.37 5.63 0.03
C ASP A 28 -5.24 5.46 -1.00
N LEU A 29 -5.62 5.01 -2.21
CA LEU A 29 -4.72 4.83 -3.35
C LEU A 29 -4.65 6.05 -4.27
N ASN A 30 -5.54 7.03 -4.10
CA ASN A 30 -5.67 8.17 -5.00
C ASN A 30 -5.58 9.51 -4.26
N PRO A 31 -4.55 9.75 -3.43
CA PRO A 31 -4.31 11.10 -2.92
C PRO A 31 -3.88 12.02 -4.07
N GLU A 32 -4.10 13.32 -3.90
CA GLU A 32 -3.90 14.37 -4.93
C GLU A 32 -2.51 14.37 -5.60
N PHE A 33 -1.47 14.00 -4.86
CA PHE A 33 -0.08 13.97 -5.36
C PHE A 33 0.30 12.69 -6.10
N GLN A 34 -0.56 11.66 -6.11
CA GLN A 34 -0.28 10.40 -6.78
C GLN A 34 -0.68 10.44 -8.25
N ARG A 35 0.27 10.04 -9.12
CA ARG A 35 0.01 9.80 -10.55
C ARG A 35 -0.99 8.67 -10.79
N ASP A 36 -1.51 8.59 -12.01
CA ASP A 36 -2.41 7.53 -12.44
C ASP A 36 -1.77 6.14 -12.45
N ILE A 37 -2.63 5.12 -12.57
CA ILE A 37 -2.22 3.74 -12.77
C ILE A 37 -1.68 3.59 -14.18
N VAL A 38 -0.41 3.20 -14.28
CA VAL A 38 0.28 3.02 -15.59
C VAL A 38 0.77 1.59 -15.80
N TRP A 39 0.70 0.73 -14.78
CA TRP A 39 0.97 -0.69 -14.97
C TRP A 39 -0.14 -1.31 -15.80
N THR A 40 0.22 -1.73 -17.02
CA THR A 40 -0.59 -2.60 -17.87
C THR A 40 -0.81 -3.96 -17.19
N GLY A 41 -1.77 -4.76 -17.65
CA GLY A 41 -2.01 -6.10 -17.11
C GLY A 41 -0.74 -6.97 -17.07
N ILE A 42 0.10 -6.87 -18.10
CA ILE A 42 1.39 -7.58 -18.17
C ILE A 42 2.35 -7.13 -17.05
N LYS A 43 2.47 -5.81 -16.81
CA LYS A 43 3.31 -5.32 -15.70
C LYS A 43 2.76 -5.73 -14.34
N GLN A 44 1.44 -5.84 -14.20
CA GLN A 44 0.80 -6.32 -12.98
C GLN A 44 1.06 -7.82 -12.77
N SER A 45 1.06 -8.66 -13.82
CA SER A 45 1.36 -10.09 -13.69
C SER A 45 2.80 -10.35 -13.24
N HIS A 46 3.77 -9.51 -13.62
CA HIS A 46 5.15 -9.64 -13.13
C HIS A 46 5.28 -9.50 -11.60
N LEU A 47 4.35 -8.82 -10.93
CA LEU A 47 4.30 -8.84 -9.46
C LEU A 47 3.95 -10.24 -8.94
N VAL A 48 3.00 -10.92 -9.58
CA VAL A 48 2.62 -12.31 -9.25
C VAL A 48 3.82 -13.23 -9.47
N ASP A 49 4.48 -13.11 -10.62
CA ASP A 49 5.70 -13.88 -10.93
C ASP A 49 6.78 -13.68 -9.85
N SER A 50 6.99 -12.43 -9.42
CA SER A 50 7.98 -12.10 -8.38
C SER A 50 7.65 -12.76 -7.04
N VAL A 51 6.37 -12.77 -6.66
CA VAL A 51 5.93 -13.42 -5.41
C VAL A 51 6.09 -14.94 -5.50
N LEU A 52 5.69 -15.57 -6.61
CA LEU A 52 5.79 -17.01 -6.79
C LEU A 52 7.24 -17.51 -6.84
N ASN A 53 8.15 -16.71 -7.40
CA ASN A 53 9.58 -17.02 -7.47
C ASN A 53 10.38 -16.53 -6.25
N ASN A 54 9.71 -16.04 -5.21
CA ASN A 54 10.32 -15.54 -3.97
C ASN A 54 11.38 -14.44 -4.22
N PHE A 55 11.15 -13.61 -5.24
CA PHE A 55 11.97 -12.43 -5.49
C PHE A 55 11.66 -11.32 -4.49
N TYR A 56 12.65 -10.47 -4.24
CA TYR A 56 12.49 -9.31 -3.36
C TYR A 56 11.44 -8.34 -3.91
N VAL A 57 10.42 -8.06 -3.10
CA VAL A 57 9.42 -7.01 -3.37
C VAL A 57 9.66 -5.85 -2.40
N PRO A 58 9.91 -4.62 -2.90
CA PRO A 58 10.13 -3.47 -2.02
C PRO A 58 8.92 -3.18 -1.13
N PRO A 59 9.14 -2.59 0.07
CA PRO A 59 8.07 -2.27 0.99
C PRO A 59 7.06 -1.27 0.40
N ILE A 60 5.87 -1.26 0.98
CA ILE A 60 4.81 -0.29 0.68
C ILE A 60 4.84 0.77 1.78
N ILE A 61 4.76 2.04 1.42
CA ILE A 61 4.89 3.15 2.36
C ILE A 61 3.54 3.84 2.52
N PHE A 62 3.10 3.98 3.76
CA PHE A 62 1.84 4.64 4.11
C PHE A 62 2.06 5.81 5.07
N SER A 63 1.33 6.90 4.86
CA SER A 63 1.00 7.85 5.93
C SER A 63 -0.22 7.32 6.67
N CYS A 64 -0.09 7.06 7.97
CA CYS A 64 -1.16 6.48 8.78
C CYS A 64 -1.84 7.57 9.62
N LYS A 65 -3.14 7.78 9.41
CA LYS A 65 -3.97 8.71 10.18
C LYS A 65 -5.02 7.91 10.96
N LYS A 66 -5.22 8.22 12.24
CA LYS A 66 -6.36 7.66 13.00
C LYS A 66 -7.63 8.35 12.54
N LEU A 67 -8.65 7.57 12.16
CA LEU A 67 -9.99 8.08 11.89
C LEU A 67 -10.81 8.12 13.19
N ASP A 68 -10.70 7.06 14.00
CA ASP A 68 -11.30 6.95 15.34
C ASP A 68 -10.43 6.03 16.22
N SER A 69 -10.92 5.68 17.42
CA SER A 69 -10.22 4.83 18.38
C SER A 69 -9.85 3.44 17.86
N LYS A 70 -10.53 2.94 16.81
CA LYS A 70 -10.40 1.57 16.29
C LYS A 70 -9.95 1.51 14.83
N ARG A 71 -10.09 2.59 14.06
CA ARG A 71 -9.85 2.61 12.62
C ARG A 71 -8.71 3.56 12.22
N TRP A 72 -7.88 3.05 11.32
CA TRP A 72 -6.76 3.78 10.73
C TRP A 72 -6.98 3.92 9.23
N MET A 73 -6.82 5.14 8.72
CA MET A 73 -6.68 5.43 7.31
C MET A 73 -5.20 5.35 6.92
N ARG A 74 -4.90 4.66 5.82
CA ARG A 74 -3.55 4.56 5.26
C ARG A 74 -3.52 5.27 3.92
N VAL A 75 -2.86 6.42 3.84
CA VAL A 75 -2.65 7.12 2.57
C VAL A 75 -1.40 6.54 1.91
N CYS A 76 -1.54 6.01 0.71
CA CYS A 76 -0.44 5.41 -0.04
C CYS A 76 0.56 6.48 -0.50
N ILE A 77 1.79 6.43 0.02
CA ILE A 77 2.91 7.27 -0.42
C ILE A 77 3.69 6.57 -1.53
N ASP A 78 4.01 5.28 -1.32
CA ASP A 78 4.69 4.42 -2.30
C ASP A 78 4.02 3.05 -2.40
N GLY A 79 4.01 2.47 -3.60
CA GLY A 79 3.46 1.13 -3.85
C GLY A 79 2.08 1.09 -4.49
N LYS A 80 1.52 2.22 -4.95
CA LYS A 80 0.20 2.32 -5.61
C LYS A 80 -0.01 1.28 -6.70
N GLN A 81 0.98 1.10 -7.58
CA GLN A 81 0.88 0.15 -8.70
C GLN A 81 0.85 -1.31 -8.22
N ARG A 82 1.65 -1.64 -7.18
CA ARG A 82 1.66 -2.97 -6.55
C ARG A 82 0.35 -3.27 -5.84
N LEU A 83 -0.15 -2.32 -5.05
CA LEU A 83 -1.46 -2.45 -4.38
C LEU A 83 -2.61 -2.58 -5.37
N THR A 84 -2.54 -1.89 -6.50
CA THR A 84 -3.56 -1.99 -7.56
C THR A 84 -3.54 -3.36 -8.22
N ALA A 85 -2.35 -3.94 -8.43
CA ALA A 85 -2.21 -5.31 -8.93
C ALA A 85 -2.77 -6.34 -7.94
N ILE A 86 -2.60 -6.15 -6.63
CA ILE A 86 -3.18 -7.01 -5.58
C ILE A 86 -4.72 -6.90 -5.53
N ARG A 87 -5.29 -5.74 -5.89
CA ARG A 87 -6.74 -5.50 -5.82
C ARG A 87 -7.52 -6.17 -6.95
N LYS A 88 -6.92 -6.29 -8.13
CA LYS A 88 -7.54 -6.86 -9.33
C LYS A 88 -7.58 -8.37 -9.25
#